data_AF-A0A1I7U8H9-F1
#
_entry.id   AF-A0A1I7U8H9-F1
#
_cell.length_a   1.000
_cell.length_b   1.000
_cell.length_c   1.000
_cell.angle_alpha   90.00
_cell.angle_beta   90.00
_cell.angle_gamma   90.00
#
_symmetry.space_group_name_H-M   'P 1'
#
loop_
_entity.id
_entity.type
_entity.pdbx_description
1 polymer ?
#
loop_
_entity_poly.entity_id
_entity_poly.type
_entity_poly.pdbx_seq_one_letter_code
_entity_poly.pdbx_strand_id
1 'polypeptide(L)'
;MELFFELQDDQNVLHDKFSFEFDSQKTLNELRDKITSKWKIRREDQKLSIKDEQELYGRGVKTIESFGLKDGDTVIVKHANLPNWKEMTAYVEEAVQAKLVDNMGRIISSVEAALPHLKLLTSADFFTSYPRFGPKLRSFKSDFAHYLDSDDKHIEFALQEYFSKIHGDSAENPTVVVNCEEKARGGIQGGVIANVSSEGNVLGRFYVKVHIGLAVYPYNQNADLREIFAYKLLELIKLGPKVHFVPNIHYSLLGLYISTEEVIGFRQADEVEMSDDQMSERELIRRILVLKDLHSANYGVDSNGKLSIIDFKVGDNYGKAEKYWAGENKEERQRVARQCLESWQLETMIIAANDSIIQQKHLFRRNGILYKPSRDFSNYLAEIRKNITYISNSL
;
A
#
# COMPACT_ATOMS: atom_id res chain seq x y z
N MET A 1 -6.26 40.29 33.25
CA MET A 1 -7.58 39.65 33.16
C MET A 1 -7.38 38.14 33.14
N GLU A 2 -8.05 37.41 34.02
CA GLU A 2 -8.14 35.95 33.96
C GLU A 2 -9.26 35.57 32.98
N LEU A 3 -8.94 34.70 32.02
CA LEU A 3 -9.92 34.11 31.10
C LEU A 3 -10.02 32.62 31.32
N PHE A 4 -11.23 32.09 31.19
CA PHE A 4 -11.50 30.65 31.19
C PHE A 4 -11.64 30.16 29.76
N PHE A 5 -11.14 28.97 29.48
CA PHE A 5 -11.18 28.35 28.16
C PHE A 5 -11.84 26.99 28.25
N GLU A 6 -12.76 26.72 27.33
CA GLU A 6 -13.44 25.44 27.22
C GLU A 6 -13.27 24.88 25.81
N LEU A 7 -12.68 23.69 25.71
CA LEU A 7 -12.63 22.94 24.46
C LEU A 7 -13.95 22.17 24.31
N GLN A 8 -14.73 22.54 23.32
CA GLN A 8 -16.03 21.92 23.05
C GLN A 8 -16.08 21.31 21.64
N ASP A 9 -17.02 20.39 21.41
CA ASP A 9 -17.35 19.88 20.08
C ASP A 9 -18.61 20.55 19.49
N ASP A 10 -19.12 20.01 18.38
CA ASP A 10 -20.32 20.50 17.70
C ASP A 10 -21.61 20.24 18.50
N GLN A 11 -21.57 19.31 19.46
CA GLN A 11 -22.65 18.99 20.39
C GLN A 11 -22.52 19.73 21.72
N ASN A 12 -21.58 20.70 21.81
CA ASN A 12 -21.25 21.46 23.02
C ASN A 12 -20.81 20.56 24.20
N VAL A 13 -20.29 19.37 23.92
CA VAL A 13 -19.71 18.50 24.95
C VAL A 13 -18.35 19.07 25.34
N LEU A 14 -18.14 19.25 26.64
CA LEU A 14 -16.86 19.69 27.19
C LEU A 14 -15.82 18.55 27.16
N HIS A 15 -14.70 18.80 26.47
CA HIS A 15 -13.57 17.86 26.35
C HIS A 15 -12.43 18.19 27.31
N ASP A 16 -12.07 19.47 27.43
CA ASP A 16 -11.04 19.95 28.35
C ASP A 16 -11.28 21.43 28.71
N LYS A 17 -10.67 21.91 29.79
CA LYS A 17 -10.71 23.32 30.19
C LYS A 17 -9.43 23.77 30.86
N PHE A 18 -9.14 25.07 30.78
CA PHE A 18 -8.08 25.71 31.57
C PHE A 18 -8.40 27.18 31.79
N SER A 19 -7.72 27.83 32.74
CA SER A 19 -7.70 29.29 32.85
C SER A 19 -6.30 29.83 32.59
N PHE A 20 -6.23 31.09 32.17
CA PHE A 20 -4.96 31.78 31.99
C PHE A 20 -5.13 33.29 32.20
N GLU A 21 -4.15 33.90 32.87
CA GLU A 21 -4.10 35.34 33.08
C GLU A 21 -3.38 36.04 31.91
N PHE A 22 -4.07 37.00 31.29
CA PHE A 22 -3.53 37.88 30.27
C PHE A 22 -3.34 39.29 30.84
N ASP A 23 -2.23 39.94 30.45
CA ASP A 23 -2.11 41.39 30.60
C ASP A 23 -3.07 42.12 29.64
N SER A 24 -3.54 43.29 30.03
CA SER A 24 -4.41 44.21 29.26
C SER A 24 -3.91 44.51 27.84
N GLN A 25 -2.60 44.48 27.62
CA GLN A 25 -1.98 44.73 26.31
C GLN A 25 -1.91 43.49 25.41
N LYS A 26 -2.31 42.31 25.91
CA LYS A 26 -2.22 41.08 25.14
C LYS A 26 -3.19 41.10 23.96
N THR A 27 -2.73 40.52 22.86
CA THR A 27 -3.44 40.47 21.59
C THR A 27 -4.21 39.17 21.42
N LEU A 28 -5.16 39.15 20.48
CA LEU A 28 -5.85 37.91 20.09
C LEU A 28 -4.86 36.83 19.59
N ASN A 29 -3.73 37.22 18.99
CA ASN A 29 -2.72 36.26 18.55
C ASN A 29 -2.06 35.53 19.73
N GLU A 30 -1.77 36.24 20.81
CA GLU A 30 -1.17 35.64 22.00
C GLU A 30 -2.16 34.73 22.74
N LEU A 31 -3.45 35.06 22.71
CA LEU A 31 -4.52 34.17 23.18
C LEU A 31 -4.56 32.88 22.34
N ARG A 32 -4.53 33.00 21.01
CA ARG A 32 -4.48 31.85 20.09
C ARG A 32 -3.23 30.99 20.29
N ASP A 33 -2.09 31.60 20.57
CA ASP A 33 -0.86 30.89 20.91
C ASP A 33 -0.99 30.08 22.17
N LYS A 34 -1.66 30.64 23.18
CA LYS A 34 -1.92 29.91 24.41
C LYS A 34 -2.77 28.67 24.14
N ILE A 35 -3.82 28.80 23.33
CA ILE A 35 -4.66 27.69 22.88
C ILE A 35 -3.83 26.64 22.12
N THR A 36 -3.02 27.06 21.15
CA THR A 36 -2.12 26.17 20.39
C THR A 36 -1.17 25.42 21.33
N SER A 37 -0.58 26.12 22.31
CA SER A 37 0.36 25.49 23.24
C SER A 37 -0.30 24.38 24.07
N LYS A 38 -1.55 24.60 24.49
CA LYS A 38 -2.32 23.74 25.39
C LYS A 38 -3.00 22.57 24.67
N TRP A 39 -3.66 22.82 23.55
CA TRP A 39 -4.46 21.81 22.84
C TRP A 39 -3.92 21.40 21.48
N LYS A 40 -2.80 21.97 21.03
CA LYS A 40 -2.17 21.69 19.73
C LYS A 40 -3.03 22.04 18.51
N ILE A 41 -4.08 22.86 18.69
CA ILE A 41 -4.90 23.38 17.58
C ILE A 41 -4.16 24.54 16.94
N ARG A 42 -3.86 24.44 15.64
CA ARG A 42 -3.21 25.51 14.87
C ARG A 42 -4.08 26.77 14.83
N ARG A 43 -3.48 27.95 14.71
CA ARG A 43 -4.23 29.23 14.83
C ARG A 43 -5.34 29.35 13.79
N GLU A 44 -5.08 28.88 12.57
CA GLU A 44 -6.02 28.84 11.44
C GLU A 44 -7.18 27.86 11.66
N ASP A 45 -7.00 26.88 12.55
CA ASP A 45 -7.97 25.84 12.87
C ASP A 45 -8.79 26.16 14.13
N GLN A 46 -8.53 27.29 14.79
CA GLN A 46 -9.26 27.70 16.00
C GLN A 46 -10.50 28.51 15.66
N LYS A 47 -11.68 27.98 16.02
CA LYS A 47 -12.94 28.70 16.07
C LYS A 47 -13.21 29.13 17.51
N LEU A 48 -13.29 30.43 17.74
CA LEU A 48 -13.38 31.04 19.06
C LEU A 48 -14.71 31.78 19.20
N SER A 49 -15.42 31.57 20.30
CA SER A 49 -16.61 32.34 20.62
C SER A 49 -16.70 32.62 22.11
N ILE A 50 -17.41 33.68 22.48
CA ILE A 50 -17.83 33.90 23.87
C ILE A 50 -19.12 33.10 24.12
N LYS A 51 -19.49 32.85 25.37
CA LYS A 51 -20.63 32.03 25.82
C LYS A 51 -21.99 32.36 25.15
N ASP A 52 -22.16 33.55 24.57
CA ASP A 52 -23.33 33.98 23.78
C ASP A 52 -23.15 33.78 22.26
N GLU A 53 -22.27 32.86 21.86
CA GLU A 53 -21.93 32.52 20.45
C GLU A 53 -21.39 33.67 19.60
N GLN A 54 -21.06 34.81 20.20
CA GLN A 54 -20.37 35.87 19.49
C GLN A 54 -18.97 35.40 19.09
N GLU A 55 -18.76 35.23 17.78
CA GLU A 55 -17.49 34.77 17.23
C GLU A 55 -16.39 35.83 17.38
N LEU A 56 -15.23 35.39 17.88
CA LEU A 56 -14.04 36.21 18.00
C LEU A 56 -13.22 36.10 16.72
N TYR A 57 -13.46 37.03 15.77
CA TYR A 57 -12.76 37.10 14.49
C TYR A 57 -11.92 38.37 14.34
N GLY A 58 -10.75 38.26 13.70
CA GLY A 58 -9.85 39.40 13.45
C GLY A 58 -8.40 39.02 13.20
N ARG A 59 -7.63 39.93 12.57
CA ARG A 59 -6.17 39.83 12.45
C ARG A 59 -5.53 40.45 13.70
N GLY A 60 -4.78 39.63 14.45
CA GLY A 60 -4.45 39.83 15.86
C GLY A 60 -3.39 40.86 16.19
N VAL A 61 -3.64 42.12 15.87
CA VAL A 61 -2.85 43.26 16.41
C VAL A 61 -3.64 44.02 17.48
N LYS A 62 -4.97 43.86 17.53
CA LYS A 62 -5.81 44.49 18.53
C LYS A 62 -5.74 43.73 19.87
N THR A 63 -5.89 44.46 20.97
CA THR A 63 -5.94 43.90 22.32
C THR A 63 -7.16 43.03 22.51
N ILE A 64 -7.07 42.04 23.40
CA ILE A 64 -8.16 41.13 23.77
C ILE A 64 -9.41 41.91 24.22
N GLU A 65 -9.23 42.97 25.02
CA GLU A 65 -10.32 43.84 25.50
C GLU A 65 -11.11 44.51 24.37
N SER A 66 -10.44 44.85 23.26
CA SER A 66 -11.10 45.49 22.11
C SER A 66 -12.09 44.57 21.38
N PHE A 67 -12.03 43.26 21.65
CA PHE A 67 -13.00 42.27 21.17
C PHE A 67 -14.14 42.04 22.17
N GLY A 68 -14.21 42.82 23.26
CA GLY A 68 -15.29 42.77 24.24
C GLY A 68 -15.07 41.75 25.37
N LEU A 69 -13.92 41.08 25.41
CA LEU A 69 -13.56 40.14 26.48
C LEU A 69 -13.23 40.88 27.78
N LYS A 70 -13.77 40.36 28.89
CA LYS A 70 -13.63 40.88 30.24
C LYS A 70 -13.00 39.84 31.17
N ASP A 71 -12.53 40.31 32.31
CA ASP A 71 -12.08 39.45 33.40
C ASP A 71 -13.19 38.48 33.81
N GLY A 72 -12.85 37.18 33.88
CA GLY A 72 -13.78 36.10 34.21
C GLY A 72 -14.58 35.54 33.03
N ASP A 73 -14.43 36.08 31.81
CA ASP A 73 -15.14 35.55 30.65
C ASP A 73 -14.68 34.14 30.28
N THR A 74 -15.59 33.38 29.69
CA THR A 74 -15.31 32.05 29.14
C THR A 74 -15.25 32.09 27.62
N VAL A 75 -14.09 31.72 27.08
CA VAL A 75 -13.84 31.53 25.65
C VAL A 75 -14.09 30.08 25.30
N ILE A 76 -15.08 29.84 24.46
CA ILE A 76 -15.35 28.55 23.85
C ILE A 76 -14.42 28.37 22.66
N VAL A 77 -13.75 27.24 22.62
CA VAL A 77 -12.80 26.87 21.58
C VAL A 77 -13.30 25.60 20.90
N LYS A 78 -13.42 25.67 19.58
CA LYS A 78 -13.79 24.56 18.72
C LYS A 78 -12.76 24.42 17.62
N HIS A 79 -12.47 23.19 17.19
CA HIS A 79 -11.61 22.98 16.04
C HIS A 79 -12.40 23.12 14.73
N ALA A 80 -11.81 23.81 13.75
CA ALA A 80 -12.41 24.06 12.45
C ALA A 80 -12.82 22.78 11.70
N ASN A 81 -12.17 21.64 11.99
CA ASN A 81 -12.40 20.35 11.35
C ASN A 81 -13.45 19.46 12.04
N LEU A 82 -14.17 19.95 13.06
CA LEU A 82 -15.32 19.23 13.63
C LEU A 82 -16.36 18.77 12.58
N PRO A 83 -16.70 19.56 11.53
CA PRO A 83 -17.57 19.07 10.46
C PRO A 83 -17.00 17.86 9.72
N ASN A 84 -15.68 17.80 9.48
CA ASN A 84 -15.04 16.64 8.87
C ASN A 84 -15.13 15.40 9.77
N TRP A 85 -15.05 15.56 11.09
CA TRP A 85 -15.29 14.45 12.03
C TRP A 85 -16.71 13.92 11.90
N LYS A 86 -17.71 14.80 11.86
CA LYS A 86 -19.12 14.43 11.70
C LYS A 86 -19.35 13.64 10.41
N GLU A 87 -18.91 14.18 9.26
CA GLU A 87 -19.05 13.50 7.96
C GLU A 87 -18.33 12.16 7.93
N MET A 88 -17.08 12.11 8.42
CA MET A 88 -16.33 10.85 8.54
C MET A 88 -17.13 9.82 9.35
N THR A 89 -17.65 10.20 10.52
CA THR A 89 -18.41 9.26 11.34
C THR A 89 -19.72 8.79 10.71
N ALA A 90 -20.40 9.64 9.94
CA ALA A 90 -21.61 9.26 9.22
C ALA A 90 -21.31 8.18 8.17
N TYR A 91 -20.26 8.37 7.37
CA TYR A 91 -19.83 7.37 6.39
C TYR A 91 -19.35 6.06 7.04
N VAL A 92 -18.67 6.14 8.19
CA VAL A 92 -18.31 4.94 8.95
C VAL A 92 -19.55 4.18 9.41
N GLU A 93 -20.57 4.88 9.89
CA GLU A 93 -21.84 4.25 10.28
C GLU A 93 -22.54 3.60 9.08
N GLU A 94 -22.55 4.26 7.92
CA GLU A 94 -23.06 3.66 6.68
C GLU A 94 -22.30 2.38 6.28
N ALA A 95 -20.97 2.39 6.39
CA ALA A 95 -20.14 1.22 6.11
C ALA A 95 -20.44 0.07 7.09
N VAL A 96 -20.65 0.37 8.37
CA VAL A 96 -21.07 -0.61 9.40
C VAL A 96 -22.44 -1.20 9.05
N GLN A 97 -23.42 -0.37 8.67
CA GLN A 97 -24.74 -0.86 8.26
C GLN A 97 -24.67 -1.73 7.00
N ALA A 98 -23.84 -1.34 6.02
CA ALA A 98 -23.62 -2.12 4.82
C ALA A 98 -22.97 -3.48 5.12
N LYS A 99 -22.03 -3.54 6.08
CA LYS A 99 -21.40 -4.77 6.57
C LYS A 99 -22.40 -5.74 7.19
N LEU A 100 -23.41 -5.25 7.93
CA LEU A 100 -24.45 -6.08 8.54
C LEU A 100 -25.33 -6.81 7.51
N VAL A 101 -25.46 -6.27 6.30
CA VAL A 101 -26.26 -6.85 5.21
C VAL A 101 -25.41 -7.40 4.06
N ASP A 102 -24.10 -7.57 4.27
CA ASP A 102 -23.11 -8.07 3.30
C ASP A 102 -23.10 -7.30 1.95
N ASN A 103 -23.37 -5.99 1.99
CA ASN A 103 -23.37 -5.14 0.79
C ASN A 103 -21.99 -4.54 0.52
N MET A 104 -21.12 -5.34 -0.09
CA MET A 104 -19.72 -4.97 -0.36
C MET A 104 -19.55 -3.66 -1.15
N GLY A 105 -20.37 -3.41 -2.17
CA GLY A 105 -20.27 -2.19 -2.97
C GLY A 105 -20.49 -0.93 -2.13
N ARG A 106 -21.47 -0.99 -1.22
CA ARG A 106 -21.76 0.12 -0.31
C ARG A 106 -20.69 0.29 0.79
N ILE A 107 -20.12 -0.81 1.29
CA ILE A 107 -19.00 -0.73 2.24
C ILE A 107 -17.84 0.04 1.61
N ILE A 108 -17.44 -0.34 0.39
CA ILE A 108 -16.33 0.30 -0.35
C ILE A 108 -16.63 1.79 -0.54
N SER A 109 -17.79 2.14 -1.11
CA SER A 109 -18.11 3.54 -1.40
C SER A 109 -18.17 4.41 -0.14
N SER A 110 -18.69 3.89 0.97
CA SER A 110 -18.76 4.64 2.22
C SER A 110 -17.37 4.79 2.86
N VAL A 111 -16.51 3.76 2.80
CA VAL A 111 -15.13 3.88 3.29
C VAL A 111 -14.33 4.89 2.45
N GLU A 112 -14.44 4.83 1.12
CA GLU A 112 -13.82 5.80 0.21
C GLU A 112 -14.27 7.23 0.50
N ALA A 113 -15.57 7.44 0.79
CA ALA A 113 -16.10 8.74 1.17
C ALA A 113 -15.58 9.24 2.53
N ALA A 114 -15.33 8.34 3.48
CA ALA A 114 -14.79 8.68 4.80
C ALA A 114 -13.31 9.14 4.76
N LEU A 115 -12.55 8.66 3.78
CA LEU A 115 -11.08 8.82 3.71
C LEU A 115 -10.60 10.27 3.59
N PRO A 116 -11.11 11.11 2.67
CA PRO A 116 -10.70 12.51 2.56
C PRO A 116 -10.85 13.27 3.88
N HIS A 117 -11.94 13.01 4.61
CA HIS A 117 -12.20 13.61 5.91
C HIS A 117 -11.20 13.12 6.96
N LEU A 118 -10.92 11.81 7.01
CA LEU A 118 -9.91 11.26 7.92
C LEU A 118 -8.52 11.85 7.67
N LYS A 119 -8.15 12.06 6.40
CA LYS A 119 -6.88 12.69 6.03
C LYS A 119 -6.77 14.11 6.59
N LEU A 120 -7.82 14.93 6.43
CA LEU A 120 -7.85 16.29 6.97
C LEU A 120 -7.69 16.28 8.50
N LEU A 121 -8.45 15.41 9.20
CA LEU A 121 -8.39 15.29 10.66
C LEU A 121 -6.99 14.89 11.15
N THR A 122 -6.36 13.93 10.48
CA THR A 122 -5.02 13.47 10.87
C THR A 122 -3.96 14.54 10.59
N SER A 123 -4.03 15.21 9.44
CA SER A 123 -3.09 16.31 9.10
C SER A 123 -3.21 17.51 10.04
N ALA A 124 -4.36 17.69 10.68
CA ALA A 124 -4.63 18.80 11.61
C ALA A 124 -4.34 18.46 13.08
N ASP A 125 -3.73 17.31 13.38
CA ASP A 125 -3.52 16.82 14.74
C ASP A 125 -4.82 16.75 15.58
N PHE A 126 -5.97 16.62 14.93
CA PHE A 126 -7.29 16.73 15.54
C PHE A 126 -7.49 15.78 16.72
N PHE A 127 -7.00 14.54 16.60
CA PHE A 127 -7.14 13.51 17.64
C PHE A 127 -6.25 13.74 18.87
N THR A 128 -5.23 14.60 18.75
CA THR A 128 -4.44 15.07 19.90
C THR A 128 -5.26 16.05 20.73
N SER A 129 -6.02 16.93 20.09
CA SER A 129 -6.94 17.88 20.76
C SER A 129 -8.18 17.19 21.32
N TYR A 130 -8.72 16.19 20.62
CA TYR A 130 -9.92 15.43 21.01
C TYR A 130 -9.61 13.93 21.23
N PRO A 131 -8.89 13.56 22.30
CA PRO A 131 -8.49 12.18 22.54
C PRO A 131 -9.70 11.23 22.74
N ARG A 132 -10.85 11.77 23.18
CA ARG A 132 -12.11 11.02 23.35
C ARG A 132 -12.68 10.46 22.03
N PHE A 133 -12.28 11.01 20.89
CA PHE A 133 -12.67 10.49 19.58
C PHE A 133 -11.78 9.34 19.10
N GLY A 134 -10.63 9.13 19.75
CA GLY A 134 -9.66 8.08 19.42
C GLY A 134 -10.22 6.64 19.41
N PRO A 135 -11.09 6.22 20.34
CA PRO A 135 -11.70 4.88 20.31
C PRO A 135 -12.48 4.59 19.01
N LYS A 136 -13.30 5.53 18.53
CA LYS A 136 -14.10 5.35 17.31
C LYS A 136 -13.19 5.31 16.07
N LEU A 137 -12.12 6.13 16.04
CA LEU A 137 -11.09 6.04 15.00
C LEU A 137 -10.41 4.66 14.99
N ARG A 138 -10.05 4.11 16.16
CA ARG A 138 -9.44 2.78 16.25
C ARG A 138 -10.37 1.68 15.76
N SER A 139 -11.66 1.75 16.12
CA SER A 139 -12.68 0.82 15.61
C SER A 139 -12.76 0.88 14.09
N PHE A 140 -12.86 2.09 13.51
CA PHE A 140 -12.88 2.28 12.06
C PHE A 140 -11.67 1.64 11.39
N LYS A 141 -10.46 1.93 11.87
CA LYS A 141 -9.23 1.32 11.33
C LYS A 141 -9.27 -0.20 11.45
N SER A 142 -9.68 -0.74 12.60
CA SER A 142 -9.77 -2.19 12.78
C SER A 142 -10.78 -2.86 11.85
N ASP A 143 -11.91 -2.20 11.60
CA ASP A 143 -13.02 -2.78 10.83
C ASP A 143 -12.87 -2.61 9.32
N PHE A 144 -12.16 -1.57 8.89
CA PHE A 144 -12.16 -1.13 7.50
C PHE A 144 -10.78 -0.85 6.90
N ALA A 145 -9.68 -1.00 7.65
CA ALA A 145 -8.34 -0.72 7.10
C ALA A 145 -8.00 -1.52 5.84
N HIS A 146 -8.51 -2.74 5.69
CA HIS A 146 -8.27 -3.55 4.49
C HIS A 146 -8.97 -3.02 3.24
N TYR A 147 -9.98 -2.17 3.39
CA TYR A 147 -10.56 -1.42 2.27
C TYR A 147 -9.68 -0.24 1.83
N LEU A 148 -8.67 0.12 2.64
CA LEU A 148 -7.73 1.21 2.37
C LEU A 148 -6.48 0.74 1.63
N ASP A 149 -6.29 -0.58 1.49
CA ASP A 149 -5.07 -1.18 0.95
C ASP A 149 -4.86 -0.94 -0.54
N SER A 150 -5.92 -0.58 -1.26
CA SER A 150 -5.89 -0.28 -2.70
C SER A 150 -5.80 1.21 -3.04
N ASP A 151 -5.70 2.10 -2.05
CA ASP A 151 -5.52 3.54 -2.30
C ASP A 151 -4.04 3.86 -2.57
N ASP A 152 -3.78 4.54 -3.68
CA ASP A 152 -2.43 4.82 -4.18
C ASP A 152 -1.51 5.53 -3.17
N LYS A 153 -2.06 6.41 -2.33
CA LYS A 153 -1.24 7.10 -1.30
C LYS A 153 -0.77 6.12 -0.23
N HIS A 154 -1.57 5.10 0.07
CA HIS A 154 -1.23 4.10 1.07
C HIS A 154 -0.15 3.16 0.53
N ILE A 155 -0.22 2.83 -0.76
CA ILE A 155 0.83 2.11 -1.47
C ILE A 155 2.14 2.92 -1.44
N GLU A 156 2.08 4.23 -1.73
CA GLU A 156 3.23 5.14 -1.68
C GLU A 156 3.91 5.15 -0.30
N PHE A 157 3.14 5.29 0.79
CA PHE A 157 3.71 5.24 2.15
C PHE A 157 4.40 3.90 2.44
N ALA A 158 3.76 2.77 2.11
CA ALA A 158 4.32 1.45 2.35
C ALA A 158 5.63 1.23 1.57
N LEU A 159 5.70 1.72 0.33
CA LEU A 159 6.91 1.70 -0.49
C LEU A 159 8.00 2.58 0.10
N GLN A 160 7.66 3.81 0.51
CA GLN A 160 8.59 4.75 1.14
C GLN A 160 9.26 4.12 2.36
N GLU A 161 8.50 3.55 3.29
CA GLU A 161 9.07 2.93 4.49
C GLU A 161 9.90 1.69 4.14
N TYR A 162 9.42 0.86 3.22
CA TYR A 162 10.13 -0.35 2.79
C TYR A 162 11.48 -0.05 2.15
N PHE A 163 11.53 0.87 1.18
CA PHE A 163 12.77 1.23 0.50
C PHE A 163 13.72 1.99 1.45
N SER A 164 13.21 2.86 2.32
CA SER A 164 14.04 3.50 3.35
C SER A 164 14.76 2.47 4.22
N LYS A 165 14.07 1.40 4.64
CA LYS A 165 14.70 0.31 5.42
C LYS A 165 15.76 -0.45 4.66
N ILE A 166 15.52 -0.75 3.37
CA ILE A 166 16.49 -1.50 2.56
C ILE A 166 17.74 -0.67 2.25
N HIS A 167 17.59 0.64 2.13
CA HIS A 167 18.68 1.56 1.85
C HIS A 167 19.36 2.11 3.12
N GLY A 168 18.90 1.72 4.31
CA GLY A 168 19.56 2.07 5.58
C GLY A 168 19.31 3.50 6.05
N ASP A 169 18.19 4.10 5.63
CA ASP A 169 17.85 5.49 5.94
C ASP A 169 17.37 5.72 7.37
N SER A 170 17.62 6.94 7.86
CA SER A 170 17.09 7.39 9.16
C SER A 170 15.65 7.92 9.01
N ALA A 171 14.79 7.62 9.99
CA ALA A 171 13.42 8.14 10.03
C ALA A 171 13.38 9.67 10.31
N GLU A 172 14.45 10.24 10.86
CA GLU A 172 14.55 11.66 11.20
C GLU A 172 14.97 12.53 10.00
N ASN A 173 15.66 11.94 9.02
CA ASN A 173 16.04 12.58 7.77
C ASN A 173 16.08 11.53 6.64
N PRO A 174 14.92 11.21 6.01
CA PRO A 174 14.86 10.25 4.93
C PRO A 174 15.55 10.82 3.69
N THR A 175 16.51 10.08 3.13
CA THR A 175 17.17 10.45 1.87
C THR A 175 16.44 9.86 0.67
N VAL A 176 15.78 8.72 0.87
CA VAL A 176 14.92 8.03 -0.06
C VAL A 176 13.64 8.85 -0.25
N VAL A 177 13.26 9.02 -1.50
CA VAL A 177 11.99 9.61 -1.92
C VAL A 177 11.33 8.66 -2.91
N VAL A 178 10.09 8.29 -2.62
CA VAL A 178 9.23 7.49 -3.48
C VAL A 178 8.13 8.39 -4.02
N ASN A 179 8.03 8.50 -5.34
CA ASN A 179 6.94 9.18 -6.01
C ASN A 179 6.11 8.17 -6.79
N CYS A 180 4.82 8.09 -6.50
CA CYS A 180 3.89 7.19 -7.19
C CYS A 180 3.15 7.93 -8.31
N GLU A 181 3.05 7.29 -9.47
CA GLU A 181 2.27 7.74 -10.61
C GLU A 181 1.18 6.72 -10.93
N GLU A 182 -0.03 7.20 -11.24
CA GLU A 182 -1.07 6.35 -11.80
C GLU A 182 -0.63 5.79 -13.15
N LYS A 183 -0.84 4.49 -13.35
CA LYS A 183 -0.62 3.87 -14.67
C LYS A 183 -1.66 4.42 -15.65
N ALA A 184 -1.23 4.95 -16.79
CA ALA A 184 -2.15 5.35 -17.85
C ALA A 184 -3.09 4.19 -18.20
N ARG A 185 -4.40 4.46 -18.27
CA ARG A 185 -5.43 3.43 -18.49
C ARG A 185 -5.14 2.64 -19.78
N GLY A 186 -4.66 1.40 -19.63
CA GLY A 186 -4.26 0.55 -20.74
C GLY A 186 -3.23 -0.49 -20.31
N GLY A 187 -3.68 -1.53 -19.63
CA GLY A 187 -2.86 -2.65 -19.15
C GLY A 187 -3.56 -3.41 -18.03
N ILE A 188 -3.43 -4.74 -18.01
CA ILE A 188 -4.18 -5.65 -17.11
C ILE A 188 -3.73 -5.55 -15.63
N GLN A 189 -2.64 -4.83 -15.36
CA GLN A 189 -2.18 -4.55 -14.00
C GLN A 189 -2.85 -3.29 -13.44
N GLY A 190 -3.84 -3.47 -12.56
CA GLY A 190 -4.15 -2.45 -11.57
C GLY A 190 -2.94 -2.25 -10.65
N GLY A 191 -2.54 -1.00 -10.43
CA GLY A 191 -1.32 -0.69 -9.69
C GLY A 191 -0.77 0.70 -9.98
N VAL A 192 0.29 1.06 -9.25
CA VAL A 192 1.02 2.33 -9.39
C VAL A 192 2.42 2.09 -9.95
N ILE A 193 2.98 3.12 -10.57
CA ILE A 193 4.40 3.15 -10.93
C ILE A 193 5.12 3.95 -9.84
N ALA A 194 6.11 3.35 -9.19
CA ALA A 194 6.89 3.99 -8.15
C ALA A 194 8.28 4.36 -8.66
N ASN A 195 8.60 5.66 -8.63
CA ASN A 195 9.94 6.17 -8.89
C ASN A 195 10.66 6.33 -7.54
N VAL A 196 11.71 5.54 -7.33
CA VAL A 196 12.49 5.53 -6.08
C VAL A 196 13.82 6.24 -6.34
N SER A 197 14.13 7.23 -5.51
CA SER A 197 15.38 7.98 -5.59
C SER A 197 15.97 8.18 -4.20
N SER A 198 17.28 8.41 -4.09
CA SER A 198 17.95 8.81 -2.84
C SER A 198 19.00 9.86 -3.14
N GLU A 199 18.96 10.97 -2.40
CA GLU A 199 19.88 12.13 -2.57
C GLU A 199 19.93 12.65 -4.03
N GLY A 200 18.79 12.59 -4.73
CA GLY A 200 18.68 13.00 -6.14
C GLY A 200 19.15 11.96 -7.16
N ASN A 201 19.68 10.81 -6.72
CA ASN A 201 20.02 9.69 -7.59
C ASN A 201 18.82 8.75 -7.76
N VAL A 202 18.50 8.39 -9.01
CA VAL A 202 17.44 7.41 -9.29
C VAL A 202 17.94 6.02 -8.87
N LEU A 203 17.25 5.42 -7.90
CA LEU A 203 17.52 4.06 -7.43
C LEU A 203 16.79 3.02 -8.28
N GLY A 204 15.64 3.37 -8.83
CA GLY A 204 14.91 2.52 -9.77
C GLY A 204 13.48 3.00 -10.01
N ARG A 205 12.89 2.47 -11.08
CA ARG A 205 11.47 2.60 -11.38
C ARG A 205 10.81 1.24 -11.22
N PHE A 206 9.68 1.18 -10.51
CA PHE A 206 9.04 -0.07 -10.15
C PHE A 206 7.57 -0.09 -10.54
N TYR A 207 7.09 -1.22 -11.06
CA TYR A 207 5.68 -1.51 -11.25
C TYR A 207 5.14 -2.18 -9.99
N VAL A 208 4.11 -1.60 -9.38
CA VAL A 208 3.61 -2.05 -8.08
C VAL A 208 2.18 -2.55 -8.21
N LYS A 209 2.00 -3.85 -8.00
CA LYS A 209 0.72 -4.57 -8.04
C LYS A 209 0.23 -4.85 -6.63
N VAL A 210 -1.07 -4.64 -6.38
CA VAL A 210 -1.73 -5.08 -5.15
C VAL A 210 -1.94 -6.60 -5.22
N HIS A 211 -1.25 -7.34 -4.35
CA HIS A 211 -1.36 -8.81 -4.24
C HIS A 211 -2.42 -9.20 -3.22
N ILE A 212 -2.42 -8.54 -2.07
CA ILE A 212 -3.48 -8.61 -1.05
C ILE A 212 -3.88 -7.17 -0.75
N GLY A 213 -5.18 -6.89 -0.75
CA GLY A 213 -5.70 -5.54 -0.53
C GLY A 213 -6.92 -5.16 -1.37
N LEU A 214 -7.36 -6.03 -2.29
CA LEU A 214 -8.61 -5.80 -3.03
C LEU A 214 -9.81 -6.20 -2.15
N ALA A 215 -10.47 -5.19 -1.60
CA ALA A 215 -11.75 -5.27 -0.91
C ALA A 215 -12.81 -6.13 -1.65
N VAL A 216 -12.76 -6.16 -2.98
CA VAL A 216 -13.78 -6.77 -3.85
C VAL A 216 -13.84 -8.30 -3.72
N TYR A 217 -12.81 -8.95 -3.16
CA TYR A 217 -12.78 -10.41 -3.01
C TYR A 217 -12.53 -10.83 -1.55
N PRO A 218 -13.58 -10.92 -0.71
CA PRO A 218 -13.46 -11.36 0.69
C PRO A 218 -12.82 -12.75 0.86
N TYR A 219 -12.80 -13.56 -0.20
CA TYR A 219 -12.20 -14.89 -0.21
C TYR A 219 -10.69 -14.92 -0.50
N ASN A 220 -10.03 -13.82 -0.85
CA ASN A 220 -8.62 -13.81 -1.27
C ASN A 220 -7.70 -12.89 -0.44
N GLN A 221 -7.97 -12.78 0.87
CA GLN A 221 -7.15 -12.02 1.82
C GLN A 221 -5.82 -12.70 2.22
N ASN A 222 -5.27 -13.55 1.35
CA ASN A 222 -4.13 -14.37 1.70
C ASN A 222 -3.07 -14.33 0.61
N ALA A 223 -1.81 -14.24 1.01
CA ALA A 223 -0.71 -14.27 0.05
C ALA A 223 -0.68 -15.62 -0.68
N ASP A 224 -0.71 -15.61 -2.01
CA ASP A 224 -0.37 -16.82 -2.79
C ASP A 224 1.15 -16.99 -2.78
N LEU A 225 1.64 -17.89 -1.93
CA LEU A 225 3.07 -18.20 -1.82
C LEU A 225 3.63 -18.80 -3.13
N ARG A 226 2.78 -19.38 -3.98
CA ARG A 226 3.21 -19.94 -5.27
C ARG A 226 3.54 -18.82 -6.26
N GLU A 227 2.74 -17.75 -6.28
CA GLU A 227 2.99 -16.57 -7.12
C GLU A 227 4.26 -15.84 -6.65
N ILE A 228 4.40 -15.62 -5.35
CA ILE A 228 5.61 -15.04 -4.73
C ILE A 228 6.85 -15.88 -5.09
N PHE A 229 6.74 -17.21 -5.02
CA PHE A 229 7.81 -18.11 -5.42
C PHE A 229 8.18 -17.99 -6.89
N ALA A 230 7.19 -18.01 -7.78
CA ALA A 230 7.42 -17.91 -9.21
C ALA A 230 8.09 -16.58 -9.57
N TYR A 231 7.66 -15.45 -8.98
CA TYR A 231 8.31 -14.16 -9.17
C TYR A 231 9.78 -14.21 -8.74
N LYS A 232 10.05 -14.76 -7.54
CA LYS A 232 11.42 -14.81 -7.02
C LYS A 232 12.31 -15.75 -7.84
N LEU A 233 11.79 -16.87 -8.30
CA LEU A 233 12.54 -17.81 -9.13
C LEU A 233 12.85 -17.20 -10.51
N LEU A 234 11.89 -16.51 -11.15
CA LEU A 234 12.10 -15.83 -12.43
C LEU A 234 13.18 -14.74 -12.33
N GLU A 235 13.23 -13.97 -11.24
CA GLU A 235 14.32 -13.03 -10.94
C GLU A 235 15.69 -13.73 -10.88
N LEU A 236 15.76 -14.86 -10.16
CA LEU A 236 17.01 -15.58 -9.93
C LEU A 236 17.57 -16.20 -11.22
N ILE A 237 16.70 -16.74 -12.08
CA ILE A 237 17.09 -17.34 -13.36
C ILE A 237 17.18 -16.32 -14.51
N LYS A 238 16.99 -15.02 -14.22
CA LYS A 238 17.07 -13.91 -15.19
C LYS A 238 16.03 -13.99 -16.32
N LEU A 239 14.85 -14.53 -16.01
CA LEU A 239 13.67 -14.51 -16.89
C LEU A 239 12.58 -13.53 -16.44
N GLY A 240 12.84 -12.75 -15.40
CA GLY A 240 11.91 -11.74 -14.92
C GLY A 240 12.64 -10.58 -14.23
N PRO A 241 11.91 -9.50 -13.92
CA PRO A 241 12.45 -8.36 -13.22
C PRO A 241 12.89 -8.71 -11.80
N LYS A 242 13.72 -7.84 -11.22
CA LYS A 242 13.96 -7.86 -9.78
C LYS A 242 12.65 -7.63 -9.04
N VAL A 243 12.35 -8.42 -8.02
CA VAL A 243 11.08 -8.34 -7.29
C VAL A 243 11.27 -8.04 -5.81
N HIS A 244 10.41 -7.18 -5.30
CA HIS A 244 10.26 -6.80 -3.91
C HIS A 244 8.84 -7.13 -3.43
N PHE A 245 8.74 -7.77 -2.27
CA PHE A 245 7.46 -8.05 -1.61
C PHE A 245 7.30 -7.06 -0.46
N VAL A 246 6.37 -6.13 -0.63
CA VAL A 246 6.23 -4.93 0.21
C VAL A 246 4.99 -5.08 1.09
N PRO A 247 5.14 -5.35 2.40
CA PRO A 247 4.00 -5.42 3.30
C PRO A 247 3.40 -4.02 3.53
N ASN A 248 2.07 -3.91 3.57
CA ASN A 248 1.44 -2.73 4.15
C ASN A 248 1.55 -2.83 5.68
N ILE A 249 2.17 -1.83 6.28
CA ILE A 249 2.42 -1.77 7.73
C ILE A 249 1.79 -0.55 8.39
N HIS A 250 1.20 0.35 7.59
CA HIS A 250 0.69 1.62 8.09
C HIS A 250 -0.78 1.57 8.52
N TYR A 251 -1.63 0.84 7.79
CA TYR A 251 -3.08 0.90 7.99
C TYR A 251 -3.70 -0.47 8.15
N SER A 252 -3.56 -1.33 7.14
CA SER A 252 -3.96 -2.73 7.23
C SER A 252 -2.71 -3.57 7.39
N LEU A 253 -2.71 -4.42 8.41
CA LEU A 253 -1.73 -5.49 8.57
C LEU A 253 -1.94 -6.62 7.53
N LEU A 254 -2.84 -6.45 6.57
CA LEU A 254 -3.20 -7.49 5.60
C LEU A 254 -2.69 -7.17 4.18
N GLY A 255 -2.34 -5.91 3.90
CA GLY A 255 -1.90 -5.50 2.57
C GLY A 255 -0.54 -6.09 2.20
N LEU A 256 -0.40 -6.58 0.96
CA LEU A 256 0.86 -7.02 0.39
C LEU A 256 0.94 -6.57 -1.06
N TYR A 257 2.03 -5.89 -1.40
CA TYR A 257 2.30 -5.43 -2.75
C TYR A 257 3.45 -6.21 -3.36
N ILE A 258 3.38 -6.46 -4.66
CA ILE A 258 4.48 -7.00 -5.47
C ILE A 258 5.02 -5.82 -6.28
N SER A 259 6.26 -5.44 -6.00
CA SER A 259 6.97 -4.35 -6.67
C SER A 259 8.06 -4.95 -7.57
N THR A 260 7.92 -4.83 -8.88
CA THR A 260 8.89 -5.32 -9.86
C THR A 260 9.65 -4.16 -10.49
N GLU A 261 10.98 -4.26 -10.53
CA GLU A 261 11.82 -3.25 -11.17
C GLU A 261 11.56 -3.22 -12.68
N GLU A 262 11.55 -2.03 -13.27
CA GLU A 262 11.40 -1.86 -14.71
C GLU A 262 12.51 -2.58 -15.46
N VAL A 263 12.10 -3.39 -16.44
CA VAL A 263 13.04 -4.09 -17.33
C VAL A 263 13.52 -3.10 -18.39
N ILE A 264 14.82 -2.79 -18.36
CA ILE A 264 15.43 -1.79 -19.25
C ILE A 264 15.25 -2.19 -20.71
N GLY A 265 14.62 -1.31 -21.49
CA GLY A 265 14.38 -1.50 -22.92
C GLY A 265 13.39 -2.61 -23.25
N PHE A 266 12.51 -2.95 -22.31
CA PHE A 266 11.49 -3.97 -22.51
C PHE A 266 10.56 -3.62 -23.68
N ARG A 267 10.35 -4.60 -24.57
CA ARG A 267 9.40 -4.53 -25.68
C ARG A 267 8.45 -5.70 -25.58
N GLN A 268 7.15 -5.44 -25.63
CA GLN A 268 6.12 -6.47 -25.47
C GLN A 268 6.12 -7.44 -26.65
N ALA A 269 5.65 -8.67 -26.43
CA ALA A 269 5.71 -9.72 -27.45
C ALA A 269 4.81 -9.47 -28.68
N ASP A 270 3.89 -8.51 -28.63
CA ASP A 270 3.11 -8.03 -29.78
C ASP A 270 3.77 -6.85 -30.52
N GLU A 271 4.83 -6.27 -29.95
CA GLU A 271 5.61 -5.17 -30.53
C GLU A 271 6.93 -5.64 -31.17
N VAL A 272 7.32 -6.90 -30.94
CA VAL A 272 8.59 -7.47 -31.40
C VAL A 272 8.40 -8.89 -31.92
N GLU A 273 9.16 -9.25 -32.96
CA GLU A 273 9.25 -10.63 -33.42
C GLU A 273 10.07 -11.45 -32.42
N MET A 274 9.41 -12.41 -31.77
CA MET A 274 10.02 -13.33 -30.82
C MET A 274 10.68 -14.49 -31.57
N SER A 275 11.90 -14.87 -31.18
CA SER A 275 12.57 -16.04 -31.76
C SER A 275 11.95 -17.36 -31.29
N ASP A 276 12.15 -18.43 -32.07
CA ASP A 276 11.72 -19.78 -31.68
C ASP A 276 12.34 -20.24 -30.35
N ASP A 277 13.60 -19.87 -30.08
CA ASP A 277 14.27 -20.09 -28.79
C ASP A 277 13.48 -19.41 -27.67
N GLN A 278 13.19 -18.11 -27.77
CA GLN A 278 12.47 -17.37 -26.73
C GLN A 278 11.05 -17.92 -26.51
N MET A 279 10.37 -18.33 -27.59
CA MET A 279 9.04 -18.92 -27.50
C MET A 279 9.09 -20.31 -26.84
N SER A 280 10.15 -21.07 -27.09
CA SER A 280 10.41 -22.36 -26.46
C SER A 280 10.79 -22.19 -24.98
N GLU A 281 11.64 -21.23 -24.63
CA GLU A 281 11.98 -20.86 -23.24
C GLU A 281 10.72 -20.47 -22.45
N ARG A 282 9.88 -19.61 -23.04
CA ARG A 282 8.60 -19.19 -22.43
C ARG A 282 7.69 -20.37 -22.19
N GLU A 283 7.57 -21.28 -23.15
CA GLU A 283 6.72 -22.45 -23.01
C GLU A 283 7.29 -23.44 -21.99
N LEU A 284 8.61 -23.61 -21.94
CA LEU A 284 9.31 -24.44 -20.97
C LEU A 284 9.02 -23.98 -19.53
N ILE A 285 9.29 -22.70 -19.23
CA ILE A 285 9.11 -22.16 -17.88
C ILE A 285 7.63 -22.13 -17.49
N ARG A 286 6.74 -21.87 -18.45
CA ARG A 286 5.29 -21.97 -18.25
C ARG A 286 4.87 -23.36 -17.79
N ARG A 287 5.44 -24.43 -18.37
CA ARG A 287 5.13 -25.80 -17.96
C ARG A 287 5.74 -26.14 -16.60
N ILE A 288 7.00 -25.78 -16.38
CA ILE A 288 7.70 -26.05 -15.12
C ILE A 288 6.96 -25.41 -13.93
N LEU A 289 6.65 -24.11 -14.04
CA LEU A 289 6.03 -23.33 -12.96
C LEU A 289 4.51 -23.27 -13.00
N VAL A 290 3.89 -23.94 -13.98
CA VAL A 290 2.43 -23.99 -14.17
C VAL A 290 1.85 -22.58 -14.36
N LEU A 291 2.54 -21.73 -15.13
CA LEU A 291 2.12 -20.36 -15.38
C LEU A 291 0.92 -20.30 -16.35
N LYS A 292 0.05 -19.33 -16.09
CA LYS A 292 -1.08 -18.91 -16.90
C LYS A 292 -0.99 -17.41 -17.14
N ASP A 293 -1.87 -16.90 -17.99
CA ASP A 293 -1.99 -15.47 -18.29
C ASP A 293 -0.73 -14.85 -18.93
N LEU A 294 0.04 -15.65 -19.66
CA LEU A 294 1.17 -15.18 -20.48
C LEU A 294 0.67 -14.66 -21.84
N HIS A 295 -0.21 -13.65 -21.84
CA HIS A 295 -0.58 -12.93 -23.06
C HIS A 295 0.52 -11.92 -23.45
N SER A 296 0.46 -11.35 -24.66
CA SER A 296 1.55 -10.54 -25.24
C SER A 296 2.04 -9.39 -24.35
N ALA A 297 1.14 -8.73 -23.61
CA ALA A 297 1.53 -7.65 -22.70
C ALA A 297 2.26 -8.09 -21.40
N ASN A 298 2.35 -9.40 -21.10
CA ASN A 298 2.94 -9.92 -19.85
C ASN A 298 4.33 -10.52 -20.04
N TYR A 299 4.82 -10.59 -21.27
CA TYR A 299 6.19 -11.03 -21.58
C TYR A 299 6.69 -10.33 -22.83
N GLY A 300 7.99 -10.40 -23.06
CA GLY A 300 8.64 -9.73 -24.18
C GLY A 300 10.13 -9.94 -24.14
N VAL A 301 10.87 -8.99 -24.71
CA VAL A 301 12.34 -9.01 -24.70
C VAL A 301 12.91 -7.80 -23.99
N ASP A 302 14.01 -7.98 -23.27
CA ASP A 302 14.80 -6.89 -22.70
C ASP A 302 15.66 -6.18 -23.76
N SER A 303 16.42 -5.16 -23.33
CA SER A 303 17.39 -4.44 -24.18
C SER A 303 18.49 -5.32 -24.77
N ASN A 304 18.75 -6.51 -24.22
CA ASN A 304 19.71 -7.48 -24.72
C ASN A 304 19.06 -8.53 -25.64
N GLY A 305 17.76 -8.42 -25.93
CA GLY A 305 17.02 -9.40 -26.72
C GLY A 305 16.77 -10.71 -25.99
N LYS A 306 16.82 -10.74 -24.65
CA LYS A 306 16.50 -11.92 -23.84
C LYS A 306 15.04 -11.93 -23.43
N LEU A 307 14.44 -13.10 -23.32
CA LEU A 307 13.08 -13.27 -22.82
C LEU A 307 12.95 -12.69 -21.41
N SER A 308 11.89 -11.92 -21.17
CA SER A 308 11.50 -11.45 -19.85
C SER A 308 9.99 -11.59 -19.64
N ILE A 309 9.59 -12.13 -18.49
CA ILE A 309 8.21 -12.32 -18.05
C ILE A 309 7.96 -11.34 -16.90
N ILE A 310 7.02 -10.42 -17.09
CA ILE A 310 6.77 -9.31 -16.16
C ILE A 310 5.48 -9.48 -15.33
N ASP A 311 4.57 -10.36 -15.74
CA ASP A 311 3.38 -10.76 -14.96
C ASP A 311 2.86 -12.14 -15.39
N PHE A 312 2.06 -12.76 -14.54
CA PHE A 312 1.43 -14.05 -14.79
C PHE A 312 0.37 -14.37 -13.72
N LYS A 313 -0.30 -15.50 -13.89
CA LYS A 313 -1.06 -16.18 -12.84
C LYS A 313 -0.52 -17.58 -12.63
N VAL A 314 -0.49 -18.08 -11.39
CA VAL A 314 -0.17 -19.48 -11.14
C VAL A 314 -1.41 -20.35 -11.32
N GLY A 315 -1.30 -21.38 -12.14
CA GLY A 315 -2.38 -22.32 -12.42
C GLY A 315 -2.71 -23.25 -11.26
N ASP A 316 -3.90 -23.84 -11.33
CA ASP A 316 -4.41 -24.78 -10.31
C ASP A 316 -4.27 -26.25 -10.71
N ASN A 317 -3.98 -26.52 -11.99
CA ASN A 317 -3.93 -27.88 -12.53
C ASN A 317 -2.48 -28.26 -12.86
N TYR A 318 -1.98 -29.23 -12.12
CA TYR A 318 -0.66 -29.86 -12.26
C TYR A 318 -0.59 -30.86 -13.44
N GLY A 319 0.60 -31.36 -13.76
CA GLY A 319 0.79 -32.44 -14.73
C GLY A 319 0.55 -32.07 -16.19
N LYS A 320 1.30 -31.09 -16.70
CA LYS A 320 1.27 -30.72 -18.14
C LYS A 320 2.65 -30.55 -18.76
N ALA A 321 3.71 -31.06 -18.12
CA ALA A 321 5.08 -30.95 -18.63
C ALA A 321 5.26 -31.72 -19.94
N GLU A 322 4.54 -32.81 -20.13
CA GLU A 322 4.50 -33.59 -21.38
C GLU A 322 4.06 -32.76 -22.59
N LYS A 323 3.24 -31.73 -22.36
CA LYS A 323 2.80 -30.83 -23.44
C LYS A 323 3.91 -29.92 -23.95
N TYR A 324 5.02 -29.79 -23.22
CA TYR A 324 6.20 -29.10 -23.75
C TYR A 324 6.74 -29.81 -25.00
N TRP A 325 6.64 -31.15 -25.05
CA TRP A 325 7.11 -31.93 -26.20
C TRP A 325 6.09 -32.05 -27.34
N ALA A 326 4.85 -31.61 -27.13
CA ALA A 326 3.80 -31.65 -28.14
C ALA A 326 3.98 -30.48 -29.12
N GLY A 327 4.47 -30.76 -30.34
CA GLY A 327 4.61 -29.78 -31.41
C GLY A 327 5.59 -30.23 -32.50
N GLU A 328 5.61 -29.49 -33.61
CA GLU A 328 6.42 -29.81 -34.81
C GLU A 328 7.93 -29.55 -34.62
N ASN A 329 8.31 -28.76 -33.60
CA ASN A 329 9.69 -28.33 -33.35
C ASN A 329 10.37 -29.08 -32.18
N LYS A 330 10.29 -30.41 -32.16
CA LYS A 330 10.78 -31.22 -31.03
C LYS A 330 12.29 -31.09 -30.80
N GLU A 331 13.11 -31.18 -31.84
CA GLU A 331 14.57 -31.10 -31.73
C GLU A 331 15.03 -29.76 -31.16
N GLU A 332 14.43 -28.69 -31.66
CA GLU A 332 14.69 -27.32 -31.21
C GLU A 332 14.30 -27.14 -29.72
N ARG A 333 13.11 -27.61 -29.34
CA ARG A 333 12.68 -27.60 -27.93
C ARG A 333 13.60 -28.42 -27.02
N GLN A 334 14.17 -29.53 -27.52
CA GLN A 334 15.14 -30.33 -26.77
C GLN A 334 16.46 -29.57 -26.59
N ARG A 335 16.95 -28.90 -27.65
CA ARG A 335 18.15 -28.04 -27.57
C ARG A 335 17.96 -26.91 -26.55
N VAL A 336 16.87 -26.15 -26.66
CA VAL A 336 16.55 -25.05 -25.74
C VAL A 336 16.42 -25.57 -24.31
N ALA A 337 15.70 -26.67 -24.10
CA ALA A 337 15.55 -27.23 -22.75
C ALA A 337 16.88 -27.68 -22.13
N ARG A 338 17.82 -28.26 -22.89
CA ARG A 338 19.17 -28.54 -22.38
C ARG A 338 19.88 -27.27 -21.93
N GLN A 339 19.90 -26.25 -22.81
CA GLN A 339 20.56 -24.97 -22.52
C GLN A 339 19.96 -24.27 -21.30
N CYS A 340 18.63 -24.25 -21.17
CA CYS A 340 17.93 -23.67 -20.04
C CYS A 340 18.22 -24.43 -18.74
N LEU A 341 18.12 -25.76 -18.74
CA LEU A 341 18.36 -26.55 -17.53
C LEU A 341 19.81 -26.41 -17.03
N GLU A 342 20.78 -26.34 -17.95
CA GLU A 342 22.18 -26.08 -17.64
C GLU A 342 22.41 -24.67 -17.10
N SER A 343 21.90 -23.65 -17.79
CA SER A 343 22.15 -22.24 -17.45
C SER A 343 21.39 -21.76 -16.22
N TRP A 344 20.14 -22.20 -16.03
CA TRP A 344 19.31 -21.75 -14.92
C TRP A 344 19.66 -22.41 -13.59
N GLN A 345 20.37 -23.55 -13.62
CA GLN A 345 20.71 -24.32 -12.41
C GLN A 345 19.48 -24.50 -11.49
N LEU A 346 18.36 -24.96 -12.07
CA LEU A 346 17.03 -24.80 -11.49
C LEU A 346 16.90 -25.33 -10.05
N GLU A 347 17.51 -26.46 -9.69
CA GLU A 347 17.39 -26.97 -8.31
C GLU A 347 18.02 -26.00 -7.30
N THR A 348 19.20 -25.47 -7.61
CA THR A 348 19.86 -24.46 -6.77
C THR A 348 19.02 -23.20 -6.66
N MET A 349 18.43 -22.74 -7.78
CA MET A 349 17.59 -21.53 -7.77
C MET A 349 16.23 -21.75 -7.09
N ILE A 350 15.67 -22.96 -7.14
CA ILE A 350 14.46 -23.35 -6.40
C ILE A 350 14.72 -23.29 -4.89
N ILE A 351 15.86 -23.82 -4.44
CA ILE A 351 16.27 -23.76 -3.03
C ILE A 351 16.41 -22.29 -2.60
N ALA A 352 17.16 -21.49 -3.37
CA ALA A 352 17.36 -20.06 -3.07
C ALA A 352 16.05 -19.27 -3.06
N ALA A 353 15.14 -19.51 -4.01
CA ALA A 353 13.82 -18.89 -4.04
C ALA A 353 12.98 -19.28 -2.81
N ASN A 354 12.99 -20.56 -2.44
CA ASN A 354 12.26 -21.04 -1.27
C ASN A 354 12.82 -20.46 0.04
N ASP A 355 14.14 -20.38 0.18
CA ASP A 355 14.80 -19.78 1.35
C ASP A 355 14.46 -18.29 1.47
N SER A 356 14.46 -17.57 0.34
CA SER A 356 14.01 -16.17 0.28
C SER A 356 12.56 -16.05 0.78
N ILE A 357 11.66 -16.97 0.42
CA ILE A 357 10.28 -16.96 0.90
C ILE A 357 10.19 -17.29 2.38
N ILE A 358 11.02 -18.18 2.91
CA ILE A 358 11.04 -18.48 4.35
C ILE A 358 11.37 -17.20 5.13
N GLN A 359 12.35 -16.42 4.69
CA GLN A 359 12.65 -15.11 5.28
C GLN A 359 11.47 -14.15 5.17
N GLN A 360 10.80 -14.10 4.01
CA GLN A 360 9.59 -13.30 3.81
C GLN A 360 8.41 -13.76 4.67
N LYS A 361 8.23 -15.05 4.92
CA LYS A 361 7.20 -15.58 5.84
C LYS A 361 7.37 -15.03 7.25
N HIS A 362 8.60 -14.87 7.72
CA HIS A 362 8.86 -14.23 9.01
C HIS A 362 8.46 -12.75 9.00
N LEU A 363 8.74 -12.03 7.93
CA LEU A 363 8.29 -10.65 7.74
C LEU A 363 6.76 -10.55 7.68
N PHE A 364 6.10 -11.41 6.90
CA PHE A 364 4.65 -11.47 6.75
C PHE A 364 3.96 -11.73 8.09
N ARG A 365 4.45 -12.72 8.86
CA ARG A 365 3.92 -13.03 10.20
C ARG A 365 4.05 -11.85 11.16
N ARG A 366 5.19 -11.14 11.16
CA ARG A 366 5.39 -9.94 12.00
C ARG A 366 4.40 -8.83 11.66
N ASN A 367 4.01 -8.75 10.39
CA ASN A 367 3.10 -7.73 9.90
C ASN A 367 1.65 -8.21 9.79
N GLY A 368 1.27 -9.36 10.39
CA GLY A 368 -0.11 -9.85 10.39
C GLY A 368 -0.63 -10.39 9.05
N ILE A 369 0.23 -10.45 8.03
CA ILE A 369 -0.14 -10.95 6.69
C ILE A 369 -0.34 -12.46 6.77
N LEU A 370 -1.60 -12.87 6.58
CA LEU A 370 -1.97 -14.26 6.48
C LEU A 370 -1.69 -14.79 5.07
N TYR A 371 -1.32 -16.06 5.01
CA TYR A 371 -1.21 -16.80 3.76
C TYR A 371 -2.00 -18.09 3.91
N LYS A 372 -2.74 -18.43 2.86
CA LYS A 372 -3.65 -19.57 2.87
C LYS A 372 -2.78 -20.82 2.89
N PRO A 373 -3.00 -21.76 3.83
CA PRO A 373 -2.49 -23.12 3.68
C PRO A 373 -3.05 -23.81 2.42
N SER A 374 -4.13 -23.25 1.84
CA SER A 374 -5.09 -23.95 0.99
C SER A 374 -4.74 -24.10 -0.50
N ARG A 375 -3.46 -23.94 -0.88
CA ARG A 375 -2.91 -24.46 -2.14
C ARG A 375 -1.51 -24.96 -1.82
N ASP A 376 -1.45 -26.15 -1.24
CA ASP A 376 -0.27 -26.79 -0.65
C ASP A 376 1.02 -26.39 -1.39
N PHE A 377 1.71 -25.38 -0.84
CA PHE A 377 2.92 -24.84 -1.42
C PHE A 377 4.01 -25.92 -1.51
N SER A 378 3.99 -26.87 -0.58
CA SER A 378 4.87 -28.05 -0.63
C SER A 378 4.53 -28.94 -1.82
N ASN A 379 3.23 -29.17 -2.11
CA ASN A 379 2.83 -29.87 -3.34
C ASN A 379 3.20 -29.09 -4.60
N TYR A 380 3.11 -27.76 -4.59
CA TYR A 380 3.56 -26.95 -5.72
C TYR A 380 5.06 -27.14 -5.99
N LEU A 381 5.90 -27.09 -4.94
CA LEU A 381 7.33 -27.36 -5.06
C LEU A 381 7.60 -28.80 -5.53
N ALA A 382 6.87 -29.79 -4.99
CA ALA A 382 6.99 -31.17 -5.41
C ALA A 382 6.64 -31.35 -6.89
N GLU A 383 5.59 -30.66 -7.37
CA GLU A 383 5.19 -30.71 -8.77
C GLU A 383 6.21 -30.01 -9.68
N ILE A 384 6.76 -28.86 -9.29
CA ILE A 384 7.84 -28.21 -10.05
C ILE A 384 9.02 -29.18 -10.24
N ARG A 385 9.44 -29.85 -9.16
CA ARG A 385 10.52 -30.85 -9.22
C ARG A 385 10.17 -32.03 -10.12
N LYS A 386 8.92 -32.49 -10.07
CA LYS A 386 8.42 -33.56 -10.94
C LYS A 386 8.43 -33.13 -12.42
N ASN A 387 8.00 -31.91 -12.72
CA ASN A 387 8.03 -31.35 -14.07
C ASN A 387 9.46 -31.25 -14.60
N ILE A 388 10.40 -30.77 -13.78
CA ILE A 388 11.83 -30.72 -14.13
C ILE A 388 12.35 -32.12 -14.41
N THR A 389 12.12 -33.08 -13.49
CA THR A 389 12.54 -34.47 -13.66
C THR A 389 11.99 -35.08 -14.95
N TYR A 390 10.71 -34.83 -15.25
CA TYR A 390 10.08 -35.33 -16.46
C TYR A 390 10.74 -34.75 -17.72
N ILE A 391 10.98 -33.44 -17.75
CA ILE A 391 11.64 -32.77 -18.89
C ILE A 391 13.06 -33.30 -19.04
N SER A 392 13.83 -33.38 -17.96
CA SER A 392 15.21 -33.88 -17.96
C SER A 392 15.32 -35.32 -18.44
N ASN A 393 14.40 -36.21 -18.03
CA ASN A 393 14.40 -37.61 -18.47
C ASN A 393 13.97 -37.80 -19.94
N SER A 394 13.41 -36.76 -20.56
CA SER A 394 12.96 -36.76 -21.96
C SER A 394 13.97 -36.12 -22.92
N LEU A 395 15.09 -35.63 -22.39
CA LEU A 395 16.28 -35.14 -23.11
C LEU A 395 17.29 -36.26 -23.23
#